data_AF-A0A2Z7BV82-F1
#
_entry.id   AF-A0A2Z7BV82-F1
#
_cell.length_a   1.000
_cell.length_b   1.000
_cell.length_c   1.000
_cell.angle_alpha   90.00
_cell.angle_beta   90.00
_cell.angle_gamma   90.00
#
_symmetry.space_group_name_H-M   'P 1'
#
loop_
_entity.id
_entity.type
_entity.pdbx_description
1 polymer ?
#
loop_
_entity_poly.entity_id
_entity_poly.type
_entity_poly.pdbx_seq_one_letter_code
_entity_poly.pdbx_strand_id
1 'polypeptide(L)'
;WKSENSMVTAWLINSMEPSTGRTFLFLPTAQEVWDAVRETYSDLENSSQIFDLKTRLWQSRQGEKTVTEYYNEMKGLWQELDLCYDDKCELNKIA
;
A
#
# COMPACT_ATOMS: atom_id res chain seq x y z
N TRP A 1 -14.65 -11.46 26.49
CA TRP A 1 -13.55 -11.40 25.50
C TRP A 1 -13.73 -12.35 24.30
N LYS A 2 -13.86 -13.68 24.49
CA LYS A 2 -13.94 -14.64 23.35
C LYS A 2 -15.16 -14.41 22.46
N SER A 3 -16.35 -14.18 23.05
CA SER A 3 -17.59 -13.97 22.30
C SER A 3 -17.56 -12.69 21.47
N GLU A 4 -16.99 -11.65 22.04
CA GLU A 4 -16.85 -10.32 21.47
C GLU A 4 -15.85 -10.35 20.32
N ASN A 5 -14.70 -11.01 20.51
CA ASN A 5 -13.72 -11.26 19.44
C ASN A 5 -14.34 -12.03 18.26
N SER A 6 -15.09 -13.11 18.53
CA SER A 6 -15.78 -13.87 17.48
C SER A 6 -16.83 -13.04 16.74
N MET A 7 -17.57 -12.19 17.45
CA MET A 7 -18.58 -11.31 16.85
C MET A 7 -17.93 -10.28 15.92
N VAL A 8 -16.86 -9.62 16.35
CA VAL A 8 -16.13 -8.64 15.53
C VAL A 8 -15.47 -9.32 14.32
N THR A 9 -14.91 -10.52 14.50
CA THR A 9 -14.36 -11.32 13.39
C THR A 9 -15.42 -11.64 12.34
N ALA A 10 -16.62 -12.04 12.76
CA ALA A 10 -17.73 -12.28 11.86
C ALA A 10 -18.17 -11.02 11.12
N TRP A 11 -18.22 -9.86 11.78
CA TRP A 11 -18.53 -8.59 11.12
C TRP A 11 -17.48 -8.20 10.08
N LEU A 12 -16.20 -8.35 10.39
CA LEU A 12 -15.10 -8.08 9.46
C LEU A 12 -15.21 -8.98 8.22
N ILE A 13 -15.29 -10.30 8.40
CA ILE A 13 -15.33 -11.26 7.28
C ILE A 13 -16.60 -11.08 6.43
N ASN A 14 -17.76 -10.88 7.07
CA ASN A 14 -19.03 -10.72 6.34
C ASN A 14 -19.14 -9.36 5.63
N SER A 15 -18.29 -8.39 5.97
CA SER A 15 -18.25 -7.09 5.29
C SER A 15 -17.45 -7.12 3.97
N MET A 16 -16.69 -8.19 3.73
CA MET A 16 -15.83 -8.36 2.56
C MET A 16 -16.54 -9.13 1.44
N GLU A 17 -16.00 -9.02 0.22
CA GLU A 17 -16.38 -9.95 -0.85
C GLU A 17 -16.01 -11.39 -0.44
N PRO A 18 -16.86 -12.41 -0.70
CA PRO A 18 -16.61 -13.79 -0.27
C PRO A 18 -15.32 -14.44 -0.80
N SER A 19 -14.76 -13.89 -1.88
CA SER A 19 -13.43 -14.22 -2.45
C SER A 19 -12.31 -13.77 -1.51
N THR A 20 -12.37 -12.52 -1.04
CA THR A 20 -11.40 -11.88 -0.16
C THR A 20 -11.52 -12.35 1.29
N GLY A 21 -12.75 -12.41 1.84
CA GLY A 21 -12.98 -12.80 3.24
C GLY A 21 -12.53 -14.23 3.56
N ARG A 22 -12.51 -15.13 2.56
CA ARG A 22 -12.04 -16.51 2.71
C ARG A 22 -10.55 -16.60 3.11
N THR A 23 -9.74 -15.63 2.70
CA THR A 23 -8.30 -15.59 3.01
C THR A 23 -8.04 -15.36 4.50
N PHE A 24 -8.98 -14.74 5.22
CA PHE A 24 -8.83 -14.35 6.62
C PHE A 24 -9.64 -15.22 7.60
N LEU A 25 -10.41 -16.19 7.10
CA LEU A 25 -11.35 -17.00 7.88
C LEU A 25 -10.70 -17.80 9.03
N PHE A 26 -9.42 -18.16 8.86
CA PHE A 26 -8.69 -19.00 9.81
C PHE A 26 -7.87 -18.21 10.82
N LEU A 27 -7.96 -16.87 10.82
CA LEU A 27 -7.26 -16.05 11.80
C LEU A 27 -7.99 -16.07 13.16
N PRO A 28 -7.28 -16.35 14.26
CA PRO A 28 -7.87 -16.61 15.57
C PRO A 28 -8.44 -15.37 16.27
N THR A 29 -7.97 -14.16 15.92
CA THR A 29 -8.41 -12.93 16.56
C THR A 29 -8.90 -11.90 15.54
N ALA A 30 -9.88 -11.08 15.96
CA ALA A 30 -10.35 -9.96 15.16
C ALA A 30 -9.25 -8.94 14.86
N GLN A 31 -8.28 -8.81 15.79
CA GLN A 31 -7.09 -8.00 15.60
C GLN A 31 -6.24 -8.54 14.45
N GLU A 32 -5.94 -9.84 14.44
CA GLU A 32 -5.17 -10.45 13.34
C GLU A 32 -5.87 -10.34 11.99
N VAL A 33 -7.21 -10.50 11.95
CA VAL A 33 -7.99 -10.26 10.73
C VAL A 33 -7.83 -8.81 10.26
N TRP A 34 -7.98 -7.86 11.18
CA TRP A 34 -7.86 -6.43 10.86
C TRP A 34 -6.45 -6.04 10.40
N ASP A 35 -5.42 -6.52 11.08
CA ASP A 35 -4.02 -6.24 10.74
C ASP A 35 -3.64 -6.87 9.39
N ALA A 36 -4.07 -8.10 9.11
CA ALA A 36 -3.83 -8.75 7.83
C ALA A 36 -4.56 -8.07 6.67
N VAL A 37 -5.80 -7.61 6.89
CA VAL A 37 -6.56 -6.85 5.88
C VAL A 37 -5.90 -5.52 5.61
N ARG A 38 -5.47 -4.83 6.67
CA ARG A 38 -4.71 -3.60 6.56
C ARG A 38 -3.42 -3.84 5.78
N GLU A 39 -2.59 -4.80 6.13
CA GLU A 39 -1.35 -5.08 5.41
C GLU A 39 -1.58 -5.46 3.94
N THR A 40 -2.63 -6.23 3.65
CA THR A 40 -2.90 -6.74 2.29
C THR A 40 -3.51 -5.69 1.37
N TYR A 41 -4.39 -4.83 1.89
CA TYR A 41 -5.24 -3.96 1.08
C TYR A 41 -5.16 -2.50 1.44
N SER A 42 -4.52 -2.13 2.55
CA SER A 42 -4.24 -0.72 2.76
C SER A 42 -3.11 -0.30 1.84
N ASP A 43 -3.28 0.85 1.20
CA ASP A 43 -2.17 1.63 0.67
C ASP A 43 -1.37 2.27 1.82
N LEU A 44 -1.12 1.53 2.92
CA LEU A 44 -0.27 2.06 3.99
C LEU A 44 1.07 2.43 3.36
N GLU A 45 1.44 3.69 3.56
CA GLU A 45 2.71 4.28 3.20
C GLU A 45 3.01 4.37 1.69
N ASN A 46 1.99 4.45 0.83
CA ASN A 46 2.16 4.56 -0.63
C ASN A 46 3.07 3.46 -1.20
N SER A 47 3.12 2.28 -0.55
CA SER A 47 4.13 1.25 -0.83
C SER A 47 4.03 0.68 -2.25
N SER A 48 2.80 0.46 -2.72
CA SER A 48 2.46 0.09 -4.09
C SER A 48 2.93 1.14 -5.10
N GLN A 49 2.63 2.42 -4.85
CA GLN A 49 3.03 3.55 -5.69
C GLN A 49 4.55 3.74 -5.71
N ILE A 50 5.23 3.66 -4.57
CA ILE A 50 6.69 3.73 -4.46
C ILE A 50 7.34 2.59 -5.24
N PHE A 51 6.79 1.38 -5.15
CA PHE A 51 7.31 0.23 -5.91
C PHE A 51 7.17 0.43 -7.42
N ASP A 52 6.00 0.92 -7.89
CA ASP A 52 5.79 1.25 -9.30
C ASP A 52 6.76 2.34 -9.78
N LEU A 53 6.90 3.43 -9.02
CA LEU A 53 7.82 4.54 -9.35
C LEU A 53 9.28 4.08 -9.42
N LYS A 54 9.74 3.26 -8.46
CA LYS A 54 11.09 2.67 -8.50
C LYS A 54 11.27 1.76 -9.71
N THR A 55 10.24 0.99 -10.07
CA THR A 55 10.28 0.12 -11.25
C THR A 55 10.38 0.95 -12.52
N ARG A 56 9.57 2.01 -12.66
CA ARG A 56 9.63 2.96 -13.80
C ARG A 56 11.01 3.64 -13.89
N LEU A 57 11.57 4.10 -12.77
CA LEU A 57 12.93 4.65 -12.72
C LEU A 57 13.99 3.63 -13.18
N TRP A 58 13.91 2.39 -12.70
CA TRP A 58 14.87 1.33 -13.06
C TRP A 58 14.77 0.93 -14.54
N GLN A 59 13.55 0.90 -15.09
CA GLN A 59 13.32 0.59 -16.50
C GLN A 59 13.61 1.78 -17.42
N SER A 60 13.71 3.00 -16.88
CA SER A 60 13.91 4.21 -17.66
C SER A 60 15.25 4.21 -18.38
N ARG A 61 15.19 4.37 -19.71
CA ARG A 61 16.36 4.47 -20.59
C ARG A 61 16.13 5.63 -21.55
N GLN A 62 17.20 6.36 -21.89
CA GLN A 62 17.11 7.50 -22.80
C GLN A 62 16.47 7.12 -24.15
N GLY A 63 16.91 6.01 -24.76
CA GLY A 63 16.38 5.57 -26.05
C GLY A 63 16.59 6.64 -27.13
N GLU A 64 15.52 6.96 -27.87
CA GLU A 64 15.52 8.01 -28.90
C GLU A 64 15.21 9.41 -28.36
N LYS A 65 14.94 9.54 -27.05
CA LYS A 65 14.65 10.84 -26.42
C LYS A 65 15.90 11.71 -26.40
N THR A 66 15.71 13.02 -26.53
CA THR A 66 16.80 13.97 -26.27
C THR A 66 17.22 13.89 -24.81
N VAL A 67 18.45 14.31 -24.52
CA VAL A 67 18.98 14.34 -23.14
C VAL A 67 18.07 15.16 -22.23
N THR A 68 17.55 16.28 -22.73
CA THR A 68 16.64 17.16 -21.98
C THR A 68 15.32 16.48 -21.65
N GLU A 69 14.71 15.78 -22.61
CA GLU A 69 13.45 15.05 -22.40
C GLU A 69 13.63 13.92 -21.38
N TYR A 70 14.67 13.11 -21.54
CA TYR A 70 14.98 12.02 -20.61
C TYR A 70 15.24 12.55 -19.20
N TYR A 71 16.05 13.61 -19.07
CA TYR A 71 16.35 14.21 -17.78
C TYR A 71 15.10 14.74 -17.09
N ASN A 72 14.21 15.41 -17.83
CA ASN A 72 12.97 15.95 -17.26
C ASN A 72 12.03 14.84 -16.78
N GLU A 73 11.92 13.74 -17.53
CA GLU A 73 11.13 12.57 -17.13
C GLU A 73 11.70 11.90 -15.87
N MET A 74 13.01 11.67 -15.83
CA MET A 74 13.68 11.12 -14.66
C MET A 74 13.48 12.01 -13.44
N LYS A 75 13.65 13.33 -13.62
CA LYS A 75 13.45 14.32 -12.56
C LYS A 75 12.01 14.30 -12.04
N GLY A 76 11.02 14.19 -12.91
CA GLY A 76 9.61 14.09 -12.51
C GLY A 76 9.34 12.85 -11.65
N LEU A 77 9.85 11.68 -12.07
CA LEU A 77 9.71 10.44 -11.29
C LEU A 77 10.35 10.54 -9.89
N TRP A 78 11.52 11.19 -9.79
CA TRP A 78 12.16 11.44 -8.50
C TRP A 78 11.35 12.36 -7.60
N GLN A 79 10.76 13.43 -8.15
CA GLN A 79 9.91 14.33 -7.37
C GLN A 79 8.64 13.64 -6.87
N GLU A 80 8.04 12.77 -7.68
CA GLU A 80 6.88 11.97 -7.26
C GLU A 80 7.26 11.00 -6.13
N LEU A 81 8.43 10.36 -6.24
CA LEU A 81 8.95 9.47 -5.21
C LEU A 81 9.21 10.21 -3.88
N ASP A 82 9.78 11.43 -3.94
CA ASP A 82 10.03 12.27 -2.77
C ASP A 82 8.72 12.65 -2.07
N LEU A 83 7.67 13.00 -2.83
CA LEU A 83 6.33 13.27 -2.27
C LEU A 83 5.74 12.05 -1.56
N CYS A 84 5.86 10.86 -2.16
CA CYS A 84 5.40 9.62 -1.51
C CYS A 84 6.13 9.32 -0.20
N TYR A 85 7.38 9.77 -0.05
CA TYR A 85 8.14 9.65 1.20
C TYR A 85 7.82 10.76 2.20
N ASP A 86 7.53 11.99 1.76
CA ASP A 86 7.13 13.09 2.63
C ASP A 86 5.72 12.86 3.23
N ASP A 87 4.82 12.22 2.49
CA ASP A 87 3.53 11.76 3.03
C ASP A 87 3.70 10.78 4.22
N LYS A 88 4.82 10.03 4.27
CA LYS A 88 5.18 9.22 5.46
C LYS A 88 5.52 10.08 6.67
N CYS A 89 6.02 11.30 6.48
CA CYS A 89 6.44 12.18 7.57
C CYS A 89 5.23 12.81 8.29
N GLU A 90 4.16 13.11 7.56
CA GLU A 90 2.94 13.68 8.15
C GLU A 90 2.10 12.63 8.89
N LEU A 91 2.00 11.39 8.40
CA LEU A 91 1.31 10.32 9.12
C LEU A 91 2.01 9.90 10.42
N ASN A 92 3.34 9.90 10.46
CA ASN A 92 4.13 9.62 11.67
C ASN A 92 4.08 10.72 12.74
N LYS A 93 3.49 11.89 12.44
CA LYS A 93 3.28 12.98 13.43
C LYS A 93 1.92 12.89 14.13
N ILE A 94 1.00 12.08 13.62
CA ILE A 94 -0.39 11.99 14.11
C ILE A 94 -0.61 10.73 14.98
N ALA A 95 0.33 9.79 14.98
CA ALA A 95 0.38 8.61 15.86
C ALA A 95 1.20 8.89 17.13
#